data_AF-A0A2H9SP19-F1
#
_entry.id   AF-A0A2H9SP19-F1
#
_cell.length_a   1.000
_cell.length_b   1.000
_cell.length_c   1.000
_cell.angle_alpha   90.00
_cell.angle_beta   90.00
_cell.angle_gamma   90.00
#
_symmetry.space_group_name_H-M   'P 1'
#
loop_
_entity.id
_entity.type
_entity.pdbx_description
1 polymer ?
#
loop_
_entity_poly.entity_id
_entity_poly.type
_entity_poly.pdbx_seq_one_letter_code
_entity_poly.pdbx_strand_id
1 'polypeptide(L)'
;MTRHNELIDLLKEEIVKIPFQTVKSNWDVLFDEKEDSLDDATRKERLDFLRTTRLSDIEYSNTEDDAVFTLSNSATKKSIQMSNRFPSNKELRGIVLRAALEKKKEKVPQVSVYDAIESELRGVGSTAVVMIKPVACGKHLAGDEAMSEEHYDLFVFILLMKINEKIQKANLRQEIDLESLKEEAVRDDIWKGIDIESVYDMTQSLFENFHQIQQKSDELLKRGYPEAHKEAQALYNNLMSQTTQLTEGDISIQKFAENCNSLLDQAKKTELQKHRGLFGQLWHQIQRALSYITFGCVEITPTDSMEKIIKTQRDIQFFLPHEEVKSEEIAKDSPGMNIE
;
A
#
# COMPACT_ATOMS: atom_id res chain seq x y z
N MET A 1 16.96 21.25 16.16
CA MET A 1 16.55 20.12 15.32
C MET A 1 16.40 18.93 16.22
N THR A 2 15.21 18.35 16.29
CA THR A 2 14.89 17.13 17.03
C THR A 2 15.51 15.93 16.29
N ARG A 3 15.92 14.87 17.02
CA ARG A 3 16.48 13.63 16.44
C ARG A 3 15.57 13.01 15.37
N HIS A 4 14.25 13.21 15.48
CA HIS A 4 13.26 12.85 14.47
C HIS A 4 13.52 13.50 13.10
N ASN A 5 13.93 14.76 13.05
CA ASN A 5 14.17 15.45 11.78
C ASN A 5 15.42 14.89 11.08
N GLU A 6 16.45 14.53 11.85
CA GLU A 6 17.66 13.87 11.33
C GLU A 6 17.34 12.49 10.75
N LEU A 7 16.49 11.70 11.43
CA LEU A 7 16.01 10.42 10.92
C LEU A 7 15.19 10.60 9.63
N ILE A 8 14.30 11.59 9.60
CA ILE A 8 13.48 11.89 8.42
C ILE A 8 14.34 12.27 7.22
N ASP A 9 15.36 13.12 7.40
CA ASP A 9 16.23 13.55 6.31
C ASP A 9 17.11 12.41 5.80
N LEU A 10 17.65 11.57 6.70
CA LEU A 10 18.35 10.33 6.33
C LEU A 10 17.45 9.37 5.54
N LEU A 11 16.19 9.21 5.97
CA LEU A 11 15.23 8.37 5.26
C LEU A 11 14.90 8.94 3.88
N LYS A 12 14.76 10.26 3.74
CA LYS A 12 14.58 10.89 2.42
C LYS A 12 15.76 10.58 1.49
N GLU A 13 16.99 10.66 2.00
CA GLU A 13 18.19 10.36 1.22
C GLU A 13 18.28 8.89 0.82
N GLU A 14 17.94 7.97 1.71
CA GLU A 14 18.03 6.53 1.44
C GLU A 14 16.85 6.01 0.62
N ILE A 15 15.63 6.49 0.86
CA ILE A 15 14.43 6.04 0.14
C ILE A 15 14.53 6.37 -1.35
N VAL A 16 15.15 7.49 -1.69
CA VAL A 16 15.44 7.87 -3.08
C VAL A 16 16.39 6.88 -3.76
N LYS A 17 17.28 6.23 -3.00
CA LYS A 17 18.22 5.24 -3.53
C LYS A 17 17.55 3.87 -3.71
N ILE A 18 16.33 3.67 -3.23
CA ILE A 18 15.60 2.42 -3.40
C ILE A 18 15.05 2.37 -4.81
N PRO A 19 15.47 1.40 -5.64
CA PRO A 19 14.80 1.17 -6.90
C PRO A 19 13.36 0.76 -6.61
N PHE A 20 12.39 1.60 -7.00
CA PHE A 20 10.98 1.22 -6.95
C PHE A 20 10.80 0.03 -7.88
N GLN A 21 10.51 -1.14 -7.31
CA GLN A 21 10.44 -2.37 -8.08
C GLN A 21 9.23 -2.34 -9.01
N THR A 22 9.49 -1.93 -10.24
CA THR A 22 8.57 -1.95 -11.37
C THR A 22 9.02 -3.00 -12.38
N VAL A 23 8.15 -3.32 -13.33
CA VAL A 23 8.53 -4.18 -14.46
C VAL A 23 9.74 -3.63 -15.22
N LYS A 24 9.91 -2.30 -15.28
CA LYS A 24 11.05 -1.67 -15.99
C LYS A 24 12.34 -1.68 -15.18
N SER A 25 12.27 -1.33 -13.91
CA SER A 25 13.46 -1.36 -13.05
C SER A 25 14.00 -2.79 -12.84
N ASN A 26 13.19 -3.80 -13.13
CA ASN A 26 13.57 -5.21 -13.11
C ASN A 26 13.63 -5.80 -14.53
N TRP A 27 13.83 -4.98 -15.56
CA TRP A 27 13.84 -5.45 -16.95
C TRP A 27 14.94 -6.47 -17.19
N ASP A 28 16.14 -6.19 -16.68
CA ASP A 28 17.28 -7.10 -16.72
C ASP A 28 17.03 -8.40 -15.96
N VAL A 29 16.25 -8.34 -14.88
CA VAL A 29 15.84 -9.53 -14.12
C VAL A 29 14.80 -10.36 -14.86
N LEU A 30 13.78 -9.71 -15.41
CA LEU A 30 12.65 -10.36 -16.08
C LEU A 30 13.02 -10.89 -17.47
N PHE A 31 13.98 -10.25 -18.15
CA PHE A 31 14.31 -10.53 -19.55
C PHE A 31 15.78 -10.89 -19.81
N ASP A 32 16.66 -10.86 -18.79
CA ASP A 32 18.11 -11.09 -18.95
C ASP A 32 18.82 -10.14 -19.93
N GLU A 33 18.25 -8.96 -20.13
CA GLU A 33 18.71 -7.95 -21.09
C GLU A 33 18.91 -6.61 -20.38
N LYS A 34 20.05 -5.95 -20.57
CA LYS A 34 20.24 -4.59 -20.04
C LYS A 34 19.24 -3.67 -20.72
N GLU A 35 18.60 -2.79 -19.94
CA GLU A 35 17.56 -1.89 -20.46
C GLU A 35 18.05 -1.14 -21.72
N ASP A 36 19.26 -0.58 -21.69
CA ASP A 36 19.87 0.18 -22.80
C ASP A 36 20.25 -0.63 -24.05
N SER A 37 20.11 -1.97 -24.02
CA SER A 37 20.57 -2.86 -25.10
C SER A 37 19.51 -3.19 -26.17
N LEU A 38 18.26 -2.77 -25.96
CA LEU A 38 17.14 -3.02 -26.87
C LEU A 38 16.69 -1.73 -27.57
N ASP A 39 16.20 -1.87 -28.81
CA ASP A 39 15.45 -0.80 -29.43
C ASP A 39 14.10 -0.55 -28.75
N ASP A 40 13.64 0.70 -28.78
CA ASP A 40 12.39 1.13 -28.14
C ASP A 40 11.16 0.37 -28.65
N ALA A 41 11.20 -0.12 -29.89
CA ALA A 41 10.09 -0.86 -30.50
C ALA A 41 9.89 -2.23 -29.86
N THR A 42 10.97 -2.99 -29.64
CA THR A 42 10.95 -4.31 -28.99
C THR A 42 10.51 -4.20 -27.54
N ARG A 43 11.01 -3.18 -26.82
CA ARG A 43 10.61 -2.90 -25.43
C ARG A 43 9.11 -2.60 -25.35
N LYS A 44 8.63 -1.73 -26.25
CA LYS A 44 7.22 -1.37 -26.33
C LYS A 44 6.33 -2.57 -26.64
N GLU A 45 6.72 -3.43 -27.60
CA GLU A 45 5.96 -4.62 -27.95
C GLU A 45 5.79 -5.57 -26.75
N ARG A 46 6.84 -5.80 -25.98
CA ARG A 46 6.79 -6.65 -24.78
C ARG A 46 5.94 -6.03 -23.68
N LEU A 47 6.05 -4.72 -23.43
CA LEU A 47 5.20 -4.01 -22.47
C LEU A 47 3.73 -4.05 -22.89
N ASP A 48 3.44 -3.84 -24.17
CA ASP A 48 2.09 -3.93 -24.72
C ASP A 48 1.55 -5.36 -24.58
N PHE A 49 2.38 -6.38 -24.82
CA PHE A 49 2.01 -7.77 -24.56
C PHE A 49 1.62 -7.99 -23.10
N LEU A 50 2.44 -7.56 -22.14
CA LEU A 50 2.18 -7.73 -20.71
C LEU A 50 0.91 -7.00 -20.25
N ARG A 51 0.67 -5.79 -20.77
CA ARG A 51 -0.49 -4.96 -20.41
C ARG A 51 -1.80 -5.47 -20.99
N THR A 52 -1.75 -6.05 -22.19
CA THR A 52 -2.95 -6.50 -22.91
C THR A 52 -3.30 -7.97 -22.67
N THR A 53 -2.35 -8.76 -22.17
CA THR A 53 -2.56 -10.18 -21.86
C THR A 53 -3.10 -10.35 -20.44
N ARG A 54 -4.23 -11.05 -20.30
CA ARG A 54 -4.79 -11.44 -18.99
C ARG A 54 -4.14 -12.72 -18.48
N LEU A 55 -4.11 -12.91 -17.17
CA LEU A 55 -3.61 -14.15 -16.55
C LEU A 55 -4.40 -15.38 -17.02
N SER A 56 -5.71 -15.26 -17.30
CA SER A 56 -6.51 -16.35 -17.85
C SER A 56 -5.97 -16.89 -19.18
N ASP A 57 -5.28 -16.04 -19.93
CA ASP A 57 -4.92 -16.31 -21.32
C ASP A 57 -3.46 -16.76 -21.46
N ILE A 58 -2.69 -16.84 -20.36
CA ILE A 58 -1.29 -17.22 -20.44
C ILE A 58 -1.09 -18.73 -20.49
N GLU A 59 -0.12 -19.13 -21.32
CA GLU A 59 0.47 -20.47 -21.39
C GLU A 59 2.00 -20.34 -21.38
N TYR A 60 2.69 -21.33 -20.79
CA TYR A 60 4.14 -21.38 -20.78
C TYR A 60 4.64 -22.50 -21.68
N SER A 61 5.74 -22.26 -22.37
CA SER A 61 6.50 -23.28 -23.08
C SER A 61 8.00 -23.07 -22.88
N ASN A 62 8.79 -24.10 -23.22
CA ASN A 62 10.24 -24.13 -23.02
C ASN A 62 10.65 -23.89 -21.56
N THR A 63 9.89 -24.45 -20.61
CA THR A 63 10.15 -24.24 -19.17
C THR A 63 11.39 -24.96 -18.63
N GLU A 64 11.91 -25.91 -19.41
CA GLU A 64 13.11 -26.72 -19.14
C GLU A 64 14.40 -26.06 -19.66
N ASP A 65 14.31 -24.97 -20.42
CA ASP A 65 15.48 -24.23 -20.91
C ASP A 65 16.00 -23.31 -19.79
N ASP A 66 17.23 -23.51 -19.33
CA ASP A 66 17.79 -22.79 -18.19
C ASP A 66 18.02 -21.28 -18.44
N ALA A 67 17.96 -20.81 -19.69
CA ALA A 67 18.17 -19.41 -20.05
C ALA A 67 16.85 -18.65 -20.18
N VAL A 68 15.90 -19.16 -20.95
CA VAL A 68 14.64 -18.43 -21.24
C VAL A 68 13.44 -19.37 -21.32
N PHE A 69 12.28 -18.87 -20.92
CA PHE A 69 11.00 -19.53 -21.16
C PHE A 69 10.09 -18.62 -21.99
N THR A 70 9.16 -19.22 -22.71
CA THR A 70 8.21 -18.49 -23.54
C THR A 70 6.90 -18.31 -22.79
N LEU A 71 6.44 -17.06 -22.70
CA LEU A 71 5.10 -16.71 -22.23
C LEU A 71 4.23 -16.37 -23.43
N SER A 72 3.18 -17.15 -23.66
CA SER A 72 2.27 -16.97 -24.80
C SER A 72 0.86 -16.61 -24.36
N ASN A 73 0.19 -15.79 -25.17
CA ASN A 73 -1.21 -15.48 -25.02
C ASN A 73 -2.04 -16.42 -25.92
N SER A 74 -2.83 -17.30 -25.31
CA SER A 74 -3.60 -18.34 -26.01
C SER A 74 -4.69 -17.75 -26.92
N ALA A 75 -5.20 -16.55 -26.61
CA ALA A 75 -6.22 -15.85 -27.38
C ALA A 75 -5.65 -15.11 -28.60
N THR A 76 -4.51 -14.43 -28.45
CA THR A 76 -3.91 -13.62 -29.53
C THR A 76 -2.81 -14.33 -30.30
N LYS A 77 -2.34 -15.48 -29.80
CA LYS A 77 -1.19 -16.25 -30.31
C LYS A 77 0.14 -15.46 -30.33
N LYS A 78 0.20 -14.31 -29.67
CA LYS A 78 1.45 -13.57 -29.44
C LYS A 78 2.25 -14.25 -28.33
N SER A 79 3.56 -14.06 -28.34
CA SER A 79 4.45 -14.58 -27.31
C SER A 79 5.64 -13.67 -27.05
N ILE A 80 6.16 -13.70 -25.83
CA ILE A 80 7.42 -13.05 -25.43
C ILE A 80 8.33 -14.09 -24.78
N GLN A 81 9.64 -13.84 -24.83
CA GLN A 81 10.62 -14.59 -24.06
C GLN A 81 10.83 -13.89 -22.70
N MET A 82 11.03 -14.68 -21.65
CA MET A 82 11.33 -14.21 -20.30
C MET A 82 12.50 -15.01 -19.73
N SER A 83 13.28 -14.42 -18.81
CA SER A 83 14.39 -15.07 -18.14
C SER A 83 13.93 -16.31 -17.38
N ASN A 84 14.58 -17.44 -17.64
CA ASN A 84 14.41 -18.69 -16.89
C ASN A 84 15.62 -19.05 -16.02
N ARG A 85 16.60 -18.15 -15.92
CA ARG A 85 17.75 -18.34 -15.02
C ARG A 85 17.31 -18.60 -13.59
N PHE A 86 18.12 -19.38 -12.89
CA PHE A 86 17.87 -19.68 -11.49
C PHE A 86 17.84 -18.38 -10.67
N PRO A 87 16.77 -18.15 -9.88
CA PRO A 87 16.62 -16.90 -9.15
C PRO A 87 17.66 -16.79 -8.05
N SER A 88 18.32 -15.63 -7.97
CA SER A 88 19.17 -15.25 -6.84
C SER A 88 18.43 -14.25 -5.96
N ASN A 89 18.69 -14.19 -4.65
CA ASN A 89 18.17 -13.12 -3.78
C ASN A 89 16.67 -12.79 -3.88
N LYS A 90 15.80 -13.81 -4.03
CA LYS A 90 14.34 -13.66 -4.21
C LYS A 90 13.92 -12.89 -5.49
N GLU A 91 14.76 -12.86 -6.52
CA GLU A 91 14.41 -12.29 -7.83
C GLU A 91 13.16 -12.94 -8.42
N LEU A 92 12.28 -12.10 -8.98
CA LEU A 92 11.06 -12.53 -9.65
C LEU A 92 11.37 -12.97 -11.10
N ARG A 93 12.04 -14.11 -11.26
CA ARG A 93 12.38 -14.72 -12.57
C ARG A 93 12.14 -16.23 -12.59
N GLY A 94 12.14 -16.83 -13.78
CA GLY A 94 12.04 -18.27 -13.98
C GLY A 94 10.91 -18.93 -13.18
N ILE A 95 11.24 -19.97 -12.41
CA ILE A 95 10.26 -20.73 -11.62
C ILE A 95 9.51 -19.87 -10.59
N VAL A 96 10.17 -18.87 -9.99
CA VAL A 96 9.55 -17.99 -8.98
C VAL A 96 8.50 -17.10 -9.62
N LEU A 97 8.83 -16.49 -10.77
CA LEU A 97 7.87 -15.70 -11.55
C LEU A 97 6.67 -16.56 -11.99
N ARG A 98 6.91 -17.74 -12.57
CA ARG A 98 5.82 -18.62 -13.01
C ARG A 98 4.90 -19.04 -11.86
N ALA A 99 5.47 -19.45 -10.73
CA ALA A 99 4.69 -19.83 -9.55
C ALA A 99 3.84 -18.67 -9.01
N ALA A 100 4.39 -17.46 -9.00
CA ALA A 100 3.67 -16.27 -8.55
C ALA A 100 2.51 -15.92 -9.49
N LEU A 101 2.72 -15.98 -10.81
CA LEU A 101 1.68 -15.76 -11.81
C LEU A 101 0.59 -16.81 -11.74
N GLU A 102 0.92 -18.10 -11.60
CA GLU A 102 -0.08 -19.18 -11.45
C GLU A 102 -0.91 -19.02 -10.17
N LYS A 103 -0.26 -18.74 -9.05
CA LYS A 103 -0.95 -18.46 -7.78
C LYS A 103 -1.93 -17.28 -7.90
N LYS A 104 -1.55 -16.24 -8.64
CA LYS A 104 -2.44 -15.09 -8.91
C LYS A 104 -3.53 -15.43 -9.93
N LYS A 105 -3.24 -16.24 -10.95
CA LYS A 105 -4.20 -16.70 -11.97
C LYS A 105 -5.39 -17.43 -11.34
N GLU A 106 -5.13 -18.26 -10.32
CA GLU A 106 -6.19 -18.94 -9.56
C GLU A 106 -7.12 -17.97 -8.81
N LYS A 107 -6.59 -16.85 -8.32
CA LYS A 107 -7.33 -15.89 -7.48
C LYS A 107 -8.03 -14.78 -8.28
N VAL A 108 -7.34 -14.24 -9.29
CA VAL A 108 -7.75 -13.05 -10.04
C VAL A 108 -7.39 -13.19 -11.54
N PRO A 109 -7.99 -14.15 -12.26
CA PRO A 109 -7.61 -14.49 -13.65
C PRO A 109 -7.78 -13.34 -14.64
N GLN A 110 -8.65 -12.37 -14.34
CA GLN A 110 -8.95 -11.21 -15.19
C GLN A 110 -7.86 -10.12 -15.19
N VAL A 111 -6.91 -10.17 -14.25
CA VAL A 111 -5.85 -9.15 -14.12
C VAL A 111 -4.83 -9.31 -15.25
N SER A 112 -4.22 -8.21 -15.69
CA SER A 112 -3.16 -8.24 -16.71
C SER A 112 -1.89 -8.90 -16.16
N VAL A 113 -1.06 -9.48 -17.03
CA VAL A 113 0.25 -10.01 -16.61
C VAL A 113 1.11 -8.89 -16.03
N TYR A 114 1.07 -7.70 -16.63
CA TYR A 114 1.80 -6.52 -16.14
C TYR A 114 1.45 -6.20 -14.67
N ASP A 115 0.16 -6.08 -14.37
CA ASP A 115 -0.30 -5.73 -13.02
C ASP A 115 -0.02 -6.85 -12.01
N ALA A 116 -0.02 -8.10 -12.46
CA ALA A 116 0.33 -9.25 -11.63
C ALA A 116 1.81 -9.23 -11.23
N ILE A 117 2.72 -8.98 -12.18
CA ILE A 117 4.17 -8.85 -11.96
C ILE A 117 4.45 -7.63 -11.09
N GLU A 118 3.89 -6.47 -11.41
CA GLU A 118 3.98 -5.25 -10.58
C GLU A 118 3.56 -5.53 -9.14
N SER A 119 2.46 -6.24 -8.93
CA SER A 119 2.00 -6.56 -7.60
C SER A 119 2.93 -7.52 -6.85
N GLU A 120 3.58 -8.47 -7.52
CA GLU A 120 4.56 -9.36 -6.90
C GLU A 120 5.83 -8.59 -6.54
N LEU A 121 6.35 -7.78 -7.46
CA LEU A 121 7.48 -6.88 -7.21
C LEU A 121 7.21 -5.91 -6.05
N ARG A 122 5.96 -5.48 -5.86
CA ARG A 122 5.55 -4.68 -4.69
C ARG A 122 5.48 -5.48 -3.39
N GLY A 123 5.13 -6.77 -3.45
CA GLY A 123 5.21 -7.69 -2.31
C GLY A 123 6.65 -7.91 -1.82
N VAL A 124 7.64 -7.65 -2.69
CA VAL A 124 9.06 -7.55 -2.33
C VAL A 124 9.38 -6.26 -1.55
N GLY A 125 8.37 -5.47 -1.13
CA GLY A 125 8.51 -4.32 -0.22
C GLY A 125 9.26 -4.65 1.08
N SER A 126 9.27 -5.91 1.53
CA SER A 126 10.14 -6.39 2.60
C SER A 126 11.63 -6.19 2.30
N THR A 127 12.06 -6.28 1.03
CA THR A 127 13.46 -6.06 0.62
C THR A 127 13.84 -4.59 0.69
N ALA A 128 12.93 -3.67 0.35
CA ALA A 128 13.15 -2.24 0.51
C ALA A 128 13.27 -1.86 2.00
N VAL A 129 12.40 -2.40 2.86
CA VAL A 129 12.52 -2.25 4.33
C VAL A 129 13.88 -2.79 4.81
N VAL A 130 14.29 -3.97 4.35
CA VAL A 130 15.59 -4.59 4.66
C VAL A 130 16.78 -3.74 4.18
N MET A 131 16.67 -3.04 3.05
CA MET A 131 17.75 -2.18 2.54
C MET A 131 17.97 -0.93 3.40
N ILE A 132 16.90 -0.34 3.96
CA ILE A 132 17.01 0.89 4.77
C ILE A 132 17.33 0.57 6.23
N LYS A 133 16.92 -0.61 6.73
CA LYS A 133 17.05 -1.04 8.14
C LYS A 133 18.47 -0.85 8.72
N PRO A 134 19.58 -1.15 8.01
CA PRO A 134 20.93 -0.90 8.51
C PRO A 134 21.27 0.57 8.71
N VAL A 135 20.65 1.48 7.93
CA VAL A 135 20.94 2.92 7.97
C VAL A 135 20.23 3.58 9.16
N ALA A 136 18.97 3.22 9.40
CA ALA A 136 18.18 3.79 10.48
C ALA A 136 18.47 3.16 11.86
N CYS A 137 18.62 1.83 11.92
CA CYS A 137 18.87 1.13 13.18
C CYS A 137 20.36 1.17 13.60
N GLY A 138 21.28 1.37 12.66
CA GLY A 138 22.72 1.18 12.89
C GLY A 138 23.46 2.36 13.53
N LYS A 139 22.93 3.59 13.54
CA LYS A 139 23.69 4.78 13.99
C LYS A 139 22.92 5.87 14.77
N HIS A 140 21.59 5.97 14.69
CA HIS A 140 20.88 7.16 15.22
C HIS A 140 19.82 6.90 16.30
N LEU A 141 19.55 5.64 16.65
CA LEU A 141 18.52 5.27 17.64
C LEU A 141 19.10 4.71 18.95
N ALA A 142 20.39 4.92 19.25
CA ALA A 142 20.94 4.52 20.54
C ALA A 142 20.53 5.51 21.66
N GLY A 143 19.50 5.15 22.43
CA GLY A 143 19.00 5.89 23.61
C GLY A 143 17.63 5.40 24.10
N ASP A 144 17.09 5.97 25.18
CA ASP A 144 15.81 5.57 25.79
C ASP A 144 14.56 5.84 24.91
N GLU A 145 14.72 6.52 23.77
CA GLU A 145 13.68 6.82 22.75
C GLU A 145 13.94 6.07 21.43
N ALA A 146 14.64 4.94 21.48
CA ALA A 146 14.86 4.09 20.31
C ALA A 146 13.52 3.54 19.77
N MET A 147 13.23 3.82 18.49
CA MET A 147 12.15 3.17 17.77
C MET A 147 12.36 1.65 17.78
N SER A 148 11.32 0.88 18.15
CA SER A 148 11.40 -0.58 18.13
C SER A 148 11.54 -1.10 16.69
N GLU A 149 12.06 -2.31 16.53
CA GLU A 149 12.24 -2.92 15.21
C GLU A 149 10.90 -3.07 14.47
N GLU A 150 9.85 -3.43 15.20
CA GLU A 150 8.51 -3.60 14.65
C GLU A 150 7.87 -2.25 14.28
N HIS A 151 8.07 -1.21 15.10
CA HIS A 151 7.65 0.15 14.76
C HIS A 151 8.35 0.66 13.51
N TYR A 152 9.67 0.45 13.44
CA TYR A 152 10.47 0.80 12.27
C TYR A 152 9.95 0.12 10.99
N ASP A 153 9.76 -1.19 11.03
CA ASP A 153 9.34 -1.96 9.86
C ASP A 153 7.96 -1.49 9.36
N LEU A 154 7.00 -1.23 10.26
CA LEU A 154 5.70 -0.68 9.89
C LEU A 154 5.81 0.75 9.35
N PHE A 155 6.54 1.63 10.04
CA PHE A 155 6.72 3.03 9.65
C PHE A 155 7.29 3.15 8.24
N VAL A 156 8.39 2.45 7.97
CA VAL A 156 9.03 2.42 6.65
C VAL A 156 8.10 1.82 5.61
N PHE A 157 7.43 0.71 5.91
CA PHE A 157 6.52 0.07 4.98
C PHE A 157 5.37 1.02 4.54
N ILE A 158 4.72 1.68 5.50
CA ILE A 158 3.66 2.67 5.22
C ILE A 158 4.20 3.85 4.41
N LEU A 159 5.40 4.35 4.75
CA LEU A 159 6.03 5.45 4.06
C LEU A 159 6.33 5.09 2.59
N LEU A 160 6.94 3.93 2.34
CA LEU A 160 7.21 3.41 0.99
C LEU A 160 5.91 3.23 0.19
N MET A 161 4.84 2.75 0.83
CA MET A 161 3.54 2.62 0.18
C MET A 161 2.96 3.97 -0.24
N LYS A 162 3.00 4.98 0.63
CA LYS A 162 2.51 6.34 0.31
C LYS A 162 3.32 6.98 -0.82
N ILE A 163 4.64 6.76 -0.83
CA ILE A 163 5.52 7.21 -1.90
C ILE A 163 5.17 6.51 -3.22
N ASN A 164 4.99 5.19 -3.20
CA ASN A 164 4.58 4.45 -4.38
C ASN A 164 3.21 4.94 -4.89
N GLU A 165 2.23 5.16 -4.02
CA GLU A 165 0.95 5.76 -4.41
C GLU A 165 1.11 7.13 -5.07
N LYS A 166 2.02 7.97 -4.58
CA LYS A 166 2.32 9.28 -5.16
C LYS A 166 2.93 9.14 -6.55
N ILE A 167 3.91 8.25 -6.72
CA ILE A 167 4.51 7.92 -8.02
C ILE A 167 3.43 7.48 -9.02
N GLN A 168 2.48 6.64 -8.59
CA GLN A 168 1.40 6.15 -9.45
C GLN A 168 0.34 7.23 -9.75
N LYS A 169 -0.12 7.99 -8.74
CA LYS A 169 -1.13 9.06 -8.88
C LYS A 169 -0.62 10.24 -9.70
N ALA A 170 0.69 10.53 -9.62
CA ALA A 170 1.31 11.63 -10.36
C ALA A 170 1.13 11.48 -11.87
N ASN A 171 0.89 10.28 -12.40
CA ASN A 171 0.72 10.07 -13.84
C ASN A 171 1.81 10.82 -14.63
N LEU A 172 3.06 10.73 -14.15
CA LEU A 172 4.23 11.01 -14.94
C LEU A 172 4.18 9.99 -16.08
N ARG A 173 3.51 10.38 -17.18
CA ARG A 173 3.44 9.61 -18.43
C ARG A 173 4.82 9.40 -19.06
N GLN A 174 5.86 9.94 -18.43
CA GLN A 174 7.24 9.53 -18.52
C GLN A 174 7.63 8.87 -17.20
N GLU A 175 7.52 7.56 -17.21
CA GLU A 175 8.37 6.57 -16.53
C GLU A 175 9.54 7.22 -15.78
N ILE A 176 9.43 7.34 -14.46
CA ILE A 176 10.54 7.78 -13.60
C ILE A 176 11.62 6.70 -13.68
N ASP A 177 12.67 6.92 -14.46
CA ASP A 177 13.88 6.09 -14.39
C ASP A 177 14.68 6.44 -13.11
N LEU A 178 15.62 5.58 -12.73
CA LEU A 178 16.49 5.80 -11.57
C LEU A 178 17.32 7.10 -11.64
N GLU A 179 17.56 7.63 -12.85
CA GLU A 179 18.30 8.88 -13.05
C GLU A 179 17.43 10.11 -12.78
N SER A 180 16.15 10.09 -13.14
CA SER A 180 15.17 11.14 -12.86
C SER A 180 14.88 11.29 -11.36
N LEU A 181 15.04 10.22 -10.56
CA LEU A 181 15.03 10.31 -9.09
C LEU A 181 16.22 11.10 -8.52
N LYS A 182 17.28 11.36 -9.30
CA LYS A 182 18.37 12.24 -8.86
C LYS A 182 18.01 13.72 -8.98
N GLU A 183 17.02 14.05 -9.81
CA GLU A 183 16.53 15.42 -9.95
C GLU A 183 15.83 15.87 -8.65
N GLU A 184 16.29 16.98 -8.09
CA GLU A 184 15.74 17.53 -6.84
C GLU A 184 14.24 17.86 -6.97
N ALA A 185 13.82 18.39 -8.12
CA ALA A 185 12.42 18.72 -8.39
C ALA A 185 11.49 17.49 -8.35
N VAL A 186 11.94 16.35 -8.90
CA VAL A 186 11.16 15.09 -8.89
C VAL A 186 11.07 14.55 -7.46
N ARG A 187 12.16 14.61 -6.70
CA ARG A 187 12.17 14.21 -5.28
C ARG A 187 11.21 15.06 -4.46
N ASP A 188 11.29 16.38 -4.60
CA ASP A 188 10.42 17.30 -3.88
C ASP A 188 8.94 17.03 -4.20
N ASP A 189 8.60 16.76 -5.46
CA ASP A 189 7.22 16.47 -5.85
C ASP A 189 6.71 15.11 -5.33
N ILE A 190 7.59 14.10 -5.20
CA ILE A 190 7.27 12.82 -4.55
C ILE A 190 6.94 13.04 -3.06
N TRP A 191 7.78 13.81 -2.37
CA TRP A 191 7.61 14.10 -0.95
C TRP A 191 6.45 15.06 -0.67
N LYS A 192 6.04 15.85 -1.67
CA LYS A 192 4.99 16.85 -1.54
C LYS A 192 3.67 16.24 -1.07
N GLY A 193 3.24 16.67 0.11
CA GLY A 193 2.00 16.22 0.73
C GLY A 193 2.09 14.82 1.36
N ILE A 194 3.30 14.27 1.53
CA ILE A 194 3.55 13.18 2.46
C ILE A 194 3.94 13.80 3.80
N ASP A 195 3.06 13.67 4.78
CA ASP A 195 3.32 14.11 6.15
C ASP A 195 4.03 12.99 6.93
N ILE A 196 5.36 13.01 6.88
CA ILE A 196 6.21 11.96 7.48
C ILE A 196 6.07 11.95 9.00
N GLU A 197 5.93 13.12 9.63
CA GLU A 197 5.74 13.26 11.08
C GLU A 197 4.43 12.58 11.51
N SER A 198 3.34 12.87 10.81
CA SER A 198 2.06 12.20 11.12
C SER A 198 2.10 10.69 10.85
N VAL A 199 2.85 10.22 9.84
CA VAL A 199 3.03 8.77 9.61
C VAL A 199 3.81 8.14 10.78
N TYR A 200 4.86 8.80 11.25
CA TYR A 200 5.62 8.38 12.44
C TYR A 200 4.72 8.33 13.67
N ASP A 201 4.00 9.41 13.99
CA ASP A 201 3.14 9.52 15.18
C ASP A 201 2.03 8.47 15.18
N MET A 202 1.42 8.20 14.02
CA MET A 202 0.30 7.26 13.93
C MET A 202 0.77 5.81 14.02
N THR A 203 1.92 5.48 13.44
CA THR A 203 2.53 4.16 13.59
C THR A 203 3.04 3.93 15.02
N GLN A 204 3.62 4.95 15.65
CA GLN A 204 4.02 4.90 17.06
C GLN A 204 2.81 4.70 17.97
N SER A 205 1.78 5.53 17.82
CA SER A 205 0.53 5.44 18.57
C SER A 205 -0.09 4.04 18.44
N LEU A 206 -0.03 3.43 17.26
CA LEU A 206 -0.54 2.07 17.05
C LEU A 206 0.21 1.05 17.93
N PHE A 207 1.55 1.07 17.91
CA PHE A 207 2.38 0.17 18.71
C PHE A 207 2.25 0.41 20.21
N GLU A 208 2.25 1.67 20.65
CA GLU A 208 2.03 2.01 22.06
C GLU A 208 0.68 1.49 22.56
N ASN A 209 -0.36 1.57 21.74
CA ASN A 209 -1.67 1.03 22.09
C ASN A 209 -1.69 -0.50 22.12
N PHE A 210 -0.97 -1.18 21.21
CA PHE A 210 -0.85 -2.64 21.25
C PHE A 210 -0.11 -3.09 22.52
N HIS A 211 0.99 -2.43 22.89
CA HIS A 211 1.69 -2.73 24.14
C HIS A 211 0.84 -2.41 25.37
N GLN A 212 0.02 -1.36 25.34
CA GLN A 212 -0.93 -1.11 26.41
C GLN A 212 -1.98 -2.22 26.52
N ILE A 213 -2.46 -2.81 25.41
CA ILE A 213 -3.33 -4.00 25.48
C ILE A 213 -2.61 -5.16 26.20
N GLN A 214 -1.34 -5.39 25.89
CA GLN A 214 -0.54 -6.42 26.57
C GLN A 214 -0.40 -6.13 28.08
N GLN A 215 -0.06 -4.89 28.46
CA GLN A 215 0.02 -4.50 29.86
C GLN A 215 -1.32 -4.64 30.60
N LYS A 216 -2.43 -4.24 29.97
CA LYS A 216 -3.77 -4.42 30.52
C LYS A 216 -4.17 -5.88 30.63
N SER A 217 -3.69 -6.73 29.73
CA SER A 217 -3.84 -8.19 29.85
C SER A 217 -3.21 -8.72 31.13
N ASP A 218 -1.98 -8.31 31.44
CA ASP A 218 -1.28 -8.71 32.67
C ASP A 218 -1.96 -8.15 33.93
N GLU A 219 -2.50 -6.93 33.87
CA GLU A 219 -3.31 -6.36 34.96
C GLU A 219 -4.57 -7.18 35.23
N LEU A 220 -5.26 -7.67 34.19
CA LEU A 220 -6.46 -8.50 34.33
C LEU A 220 -6.13 -9.82 35.02
N LEU A 221 -5.01 -10.44 34.68
CA LEU A 221 -4.55 -11.67 35.33
C LEU A 221 -4.29 -11.44 36.82
N LYS A 222 -3.56 -10.35 37.17
CA LYS A 222 -3.27 -9.98 38.56
C LYS A 222 -4.53 -9.69 39.38
N ARG A 223 -5.59 -9.20 38.74
CA ARG A 223 -6.89 -8.91 39.36
C ARG A 223 -7.82 -10.12 39.45
N GLY A 224 -7.40 -11.29 38.97
CA GLY A 224 -8.19 -12.52 39.04
C GLY A 224 -9.21 -12.68 37.91
N TYR A 225 -8.97 -12.07 36.75
CA TYR A 225 -9.82 -12.20 35.55
C TYR A 225 -9.10 -13.02 34.45
N PRO A 226 -8.96 -14.35 34.61
CA PRO A 226 -8.16 -15.18 33.70
C PRO A 226 -8.73 -15.27 32.28
N GLU A 227 -10.07 -15.29 32.13
CA GLU A 227 -10.68 -15.32 30.78
C GLU A 227 -10.51 -13.99 30.05
N ALA A 228 -10.67 -12.85 30.73
CA ALA A 228 -10.41 -11.54 30.15
C ALA A 228 -8.92 -11.36 29.79
N HIS A 229 -8.00 -11.91 30.59
CA HIS A 229 -6.57 -11.96 30.27
C HIS A 229 -6.31 -12.73 28.96
N LYS A 230 -6.85 -13.95 28.82
CA LYS A 230 -6.69 -14.74 27.58
C LYS A 230 -7.19 -13.98 26.36
N GLU A 231 -8.36 -13.35 26.46
CA GLU A 231 -8.94 -12.55 25.37
C GLU A 231 -8.09 -11.32 25.01
N ALA A 232 -7.58 -10.59 26.00
CA ALA A 232 -6.68 -9.44 25.75
C ALA A 232 -5.34 -9.90 25.13
N GLN A 233 -4.80 -11.02 25.58
CA GLN A 233 -3.56 -11.57 25.03
C GLN A 233 -3.75 -12.08 23.60
N ALA A 234 -4.87 -12.74 23.31
CA ALA A 234 -5.24 -13.15 21.96
C ALA A 234 -5.40 -11.93 21.04
N LEU A 235 -6.06 -10.87 21.50
CA LEU A 235 -6.20 -9.62 20.76
C LEU A 235 -4.83 -9.03 20.41
N TYR A 236 -3.93 -8.88 21.40
CA TYR A 236 -2.57 -8.38 21.17
C TYR A 236 -1.81 -9.22 20.14
N ASN A 237 -1.77 -10.55 20.31
CA ASN A 237 -1.05 -11.45 19.41
C ASN A 237 -1.61 -11.37 17.98
N ASN A 238 -2.93 -11.29 17.84
CA ASN A 238 -3.58 -11.19 16.53
C ASN A 238 -3.28 -9.85 15.84
N LEU A 239 -3.30 -8.73 16.58
CA LEU A 239 -2.95 -7.41 16.06
C LEU A 239 -1.48 -7.34 15.61
N MET A 240 -0.57 -7.92 16.40
CA MET A 240 0.84 -8.03 16.02
C MET A 240 1.01 -8.91 14.77
N SER A 241 0.30 -10.04 14.69
CA SER A 241 0.30 -10.90 13.49
C SER A 241 -0.20 -10.17 12.24
N GLN A 242 -1.22 -9.31 12.35
CA GLN A 242 -1.66 -8.47 11.23
C GLN A 242 -0.56 -7.49 10.80
N THR A 243 0.20 -6.96 11.75
CA THR A 243 1.32 -6.04 11.45
C THR A 243 2.41 -6.78 10.67
N THR A 244 2.79 -7.98 11.12
CA THR A 244 3.76 -8.83 10.40
C THR A 244 3.28 -9.15 8.98
N GLN A 245 2.03 -9.60 8.82
CA GLN A 245 1.46 -9.89 7.50
C GLN A 245 1.45 -8.66 6.59
N LEU A 246 1.20 -7.47 7.14
CA LEU A 246 1.28 -6.23 6.37
C LEU A 246 2.72 -5.95 5.93
N THR A 247 3.68 -5.97 6.86
CA THR A 247 5.10 -5.66 6.57
C THR A 247 5.77 -6.69 5.64
N GLU A 248 5.29 -7.93 5.66
CA GLU A 248 5.71 -9.00 4.75
C GLU A 248 5.05 -8.90 3.37
N GLY A 249 4.03 -8.04 3.21
CA GLY A 249 3.30 -7.84 1.96
C GLY A 249 2.20 -8.88 1.69
N ASP A 250 1.86 -9.72 2.67
CA ASP A 250 0.81 -10.75 2.54
C ASP A 250 -0.60 -10.15 2.47
N ILE A 251 -0.79 -8.97 3.05
CA ILE A 251 -2.07 -8.23 3.06
C ILE A 251 -1.87 -6.77 2.66
N SER A 252 -2.90 -6.16 2.07
CA SER A 252 -2.89 -4.72 1.74
C SER A 252 -3.18 -3.86 2.97
N ILE A 253 -2.84 -2.56 2.93
CA ILE A 253 -3.19 -1.59 4.00
C ILE A 253 -4.69 -1.60 4.30
N GLN A 254 -5.52 -1.62 3.26
CA GLN A 254 -6.98 -1.67 3.45
C GLN A 254 -7.38 -2.96 4.18
N LYS A 255 -6.81 -4.10 3.77
CA LYS A 255 -7.12 -5.38 4.40
C LYS A 255 -6.62 -5.46 5.84
N PHE A 256 -5.43 -4.91 6.11
CA PHE A 256 -4.89 -4.75 7.45
C PHE A 256 -5.85 -3.95 8.35
N ALA A 257 -6.31 -2.79 7.89
CA ALA A 257 -7.24 -1.97 8.67
C ALA A 257 -8.60 -2.65 8.89
N GLU A 258 -9.15 -3.31 7.87
CA GLU A 258 -10.38 -4.13 7.99
C GLU A 258 -10.21 -5.26 9.02
N ASN A 259 -9.11 -6.00 8.95
CA ASN A 259 -8.83 -7.11 9.85
C ASN A 259 -8.65 -6.61 11.29
N CYS A 260 -7.87 -5.54 11.50
CA CYS A 260 -7.68 -4.92 12.81
C CYS A 260 -9.00 -4.41 13.39
N ASN A 261 -9.83 -3.72 12.60
CA ASN A 261 -11.15 -3.28 13.05
C ASN A 261 -12.07 -4.46 13.40
N SER A 262 -12.05 -5.53 12.60
CA SER A 262 -12.80 -6.76 12.88
C SER A 262 -12.34 -7.41 14.21
N LEU A 263 -11.04 -7.47 14.48
CA LEU A 263 -10.49 -7.98 15.73
C LEU A 263 -10.94 -7.12 16.93
N LEU A 264 -10.93 -5.80 16.80
CA LEU A 264 -11.45 -4.89 17.84
C LEU A 264 -12.94 -5.10 18.09
N ASP A 265 -13.75 -5.25 17.04
CA ASP A 265 -15.19 -5.44 17.17
C ASP A 265 -15.57 -6.83 17.70
N GLN A 266 -14.76 -7.85 17.41
CA GLN A 266 -14.87 -9.16 18.05
C GLN A 266 -14.53 -9.08 19.53
N ALA A 267 -13.42 -8.43 19.90
CA ALA A 267 -13.02 -8.24 21.29
C ALA A 267 -14.08 -7.48 22.12
N LYS A 268 -14.77 -6.50 21.53
CA LYS A 268 -15.89 -5.79 22.17
C LYS A 268 -17.11 -6.68 22.47
N LYS A 269 -17.16 -7.90 21.94
CA LYS A 269 -18.22 -8.90 22.16
C LYS A 269 -17.79 -10.05 23.08
N THR A 270 -16.56 -10.03 23.59
CA THR A 270 -16.04 -11.05 24.54
C THR A 270 -16.07 -10.53 25.98
N GLU A 271 -15.40 -11.23 26.89
CA GLU A 271 -15.25 -10.82 28.30
C GLU A 271 -14.63 -9.42 28.46
N LEU A 272 -13.87 -8.94 27.47
CA LEU A 272 -13.29 -7.61 27.46
C LEU A 272 -14.34 -6.49 27.47
N GLN A 273 -15.57 -6.75 27.00
CA GLN A 273 -16.67 -5.80 27.07
C GLN A 273 -16.98 -5.38 28.51
N LYS A 274 -16.87 -6.31 29.46
CA LYS A 274 -17.09 -6.05 30.90
C LYS A 274 -16.01 -5.16 31.50
N HIS A 275 -14.89 -5.02 30.80
CA HIS A 275 -13.73 -4.22 31.18
C HIS A 275 -13.54 -2.98 30.29
N ARG A 276 -14.62 -2.49 29.65
CA ARG A 276 -14.57 -1.33 28.74
C ARG A 276 -13.92 -0.07 29.29
N GLY A 277 -13.94 0.14 30.61
CA GLY A 277 -13.26 1.27 31.25
C GLY A 277 -11.73 1.20 31.13
N LEU A 278 -11.16 0.00 30.94
CA LEU A 278 -9.72 -0.20 30.76
C LEU A 278 -9.29 -0.09 29.29
N PHE A 279 -10.18 -0.39 28.34
CA PHE A 279 -9.86 -0.48 26.92
C PHE A 279 -10.57 0.57 26.04
N GLY A 280 -11.46 1.38 26.61
CA GLY A 280 -12.25 2.41 25.91
C GLY A 280 -11.43 3.34 25.03
N GLN A 281 -10.44 3.98 25.67
CA GLN A 281 -9.49 4.86 24.99
C GLN A 281 -8.59 4.07 24.02
N LEU A 282 -8.26 2.83 24.41
CA LEU A 282 -7.64 1.75 23.63
C LEU A 282 -8.12 1.71 22.19
N TRP A 283 -9.38 1.34 22.08
CA TRP A 283 -10.05 1.10 20.81
C TRP A 283 -10.09 2.35 19.95
N HIS A 284 -10.41 3.51 20.56
CA HIS A 284 -10.55 4.75 19.83
C HIS A 284 -9.21 5.23 19.23
N GLN A 285 -8.11 5.13 20.00
CA GLN A 285 -6.80 5.53 19.52
C GLN A 285 -6.29 4.61 18.42
N ILE A 286 -6.50 3.30 18.54
CA ILE A 286 -6.16 2.33 17.48
C ILE A 286 -6.98 2.62 16.22
N GLN A 287 -8.29 2.81 16.32
CA GLN A 287 -9.14 3.13 15.17
C GLN A 287 -8.69 4.42 14.48
N ARG A 288 -8.37 5.46 15.24
CA ARG A 288 -7.84 6.72 14.71
C ARG A 288 -6.52 6.52 13.95
N ALA A 289 -5.60 5.75 14.49
CA ALA A 289 -4.33 5.43 13.83
C ALA A 289 -4.55 4.63 12.55
N LEU A 290 -5.42 3.62 12.57
CA LEU A 290 -5.78 2.83 11.40
C LEU A 290 -6.40 3.69 10.29
N SER A 291 -7.36 4.55 10.61
CA SER A 291 -7.96 5.47 9.62
C SER A 291 -6.91 6.37 8.97
N TYR A 292 -5.99 6.93 9.75
CA TYR A 292 -4.91 7.73 9.19
C TYR A 292 -3.99 6.93 8.27
N ILE A 293 -3.58 5.74 8.71
CA ILE A 293 -2.73 4.85 7.92
C ILE A 293 -3.41 4.51 6.57
N THR A 294 -4.70 4.19 6.59
CA THR A 294 -5.47 3.79 5.41
C THR A 294 -5.82 4.94 4.47
N PHE A 295 -6.29 6.06 5.00
CA PHE A 295 -6.88 7.13 4.18
C PHE A 295 -6.03 8.40 4.12
N GLY A 296 -4.96 8.49 4.91
CA GLY A 296 -4.15 9.71 5.04
C GLY A 296 -4.87 10.82 5.82
N CYS A 297 -6.01 10.52 6.42
CA CYS A 297 -6.77 11.42 7.26
C CYS A 297 -7.34 10.64 8.45
N VAL A 298 -7.54 11.32 9.58
CA VAL A 298 -8.37 10.78 10.65
C VAL A 298 -9.80 10.80 10.13
N GLU A 299 -10.23 9.69 9.55
CA GLU A 299 -11.63 9.51 9.17
C GLU A 299 -12.45 9.57 10.46
N ILE A 300 -13.19 10.66 10.64
CA ILE A 300 -14.17 10.76 11.72
C ILE A 300 -15.26 9.79 11.31
N THR A 301 -15.23 8.57 11.86
CA THR A 301 -16.36 7.66 11.77
C THR A 301 -17.57 8.45 12.27
N PRO A 302 -18.58 8.73 11.42
CA PRO A 302 -19.68 9.57 11.82
C PRO A 302 -20.32 8.92 13.04
N THR A 303 -20.37 9.65 14.14
CA THR A 303 -21.08 9.18 15.33
C THR A 303 -22.55 8.89 14.96
N ASP A 304 -23.25 8.05 15.71
CA ASP A 304 -24.71 7.82 15.53
C ASP A 304 -25.51 9.14 15.42
N SER A 305 -24.99 10.21 16.02
CA SER A 305 -25.55 11.56 15.94
C SER A 305 -25.29 12.22 14.58
N MET A 306 -24.08 12.09 14.03
CA MET A 306 -23.74 12.57 12.68
C MET A 306 -24.48 11.76 11.60
N GLU A 307 -24.60 10.45 11.74
CA GLU A 307 -25.40 9.63 10.82
C GLU A 307 -26.87 10.02 10.84
N LYS A 308 -27.43 10.31 12.02
CA LYS A 308 -28.79 10.87 12.15
C LYS A 308 -28.91 12.21 11.45
N ILE A 309 -27.95 13.12 11.61
CA ILE A 309 -27.96 14.43 10.95
C ILE A 309 -27.86 14.29 9.41
N ILE A 310 -26.99 13.42 8.90
CA ILE A 310 -26.86 13.15 7.46
C ILE A 310 -28.15 12.53 6.91
N LYS A 311 -28.77 11.62 7.66
CA LYS A 311 -30.07 11.03 7.31
C LYS A 311 -31.16 12.09 7.28
N THR A 312 -31.25 12.95 8.31
CA THR A 312 -32.21 14.06 8.37
C THR A 312 -31.98 15.07 7.25
N GLN A 313 -30.73 15.36 6.85
CA GLN A 313 -30.43 16.23 5.71
C GLN A 313 -30.91 15.63 4.37
N ARG A 314 -30.74 14.32 4.15
CA ARG A 314 -31.31 13.63 2.97
C ARG A 314 -32.83 13.64 3.00
N ASP A 315 -33.43 13.41 4.15
CA ASP A 315 -34.89 13.40 4.30
C ASP A 315 -35.47 14.81 4.06
N ILE A 316 -34.73 15.88 4.41
CA ILE A 316 -35.11 17.27 4.12
C ILE A 316 -34.95 17.63 2.64
N GLN A 317 -33.92 17.10 1.95
CA GLN A 317 -33.79 17.27 0.49
C GLN A 317 -35.01 16.73 -0.27
N PHE A 318 -35.70 15.74 0.27
CA PHE A 318 -36.97 15.22 -0.27
C PHE A 318 -38.13 16.23 -0.20
N PHE A 319 -38.06 17.24 0.68
CA PHE A 319 -39.09 18.27 0.86
C PHE A 319 -38.77 19.60 0.17
N LEU A 320 -37.59 19.74 -0.45
CA LEU A 320 -37.27 20.92 -1.24
C LEU A 320 -37.86 20.76 -2.63
N PRO A 321 -38.63 21.74 -3.15
CA PRO A 321 -39.19 21.65 -4.50
C PRO A 321 -38.04 21.59 -5.51
N HIS A 322 -38.04 20.55 -6.35
CA HIS A 322 -37.20 20.52 -7.53
C HIS A 322 -37.68 21.64 -8.48
N GLU A 323 -36.86 22.68 -8.68
CA GLU A 323 -37.11 23.62 -9.76
C GLU A 323 -37.04 22.85 -11.09
N GLU A 324 -38.21 22.59 -11.68
CA GLU A 324 -38.33 22.19 -13.07
C GLU A 324 -37.82 23.35 -13.93
N VAL A 325 -36.58 23.23 -14.40
CA VAL A 325 -36.08 24.07 -15.48
C VAL A 325 -36.88 23.72 -16.73
N LYS A 326 -37.88 24.56 -17.04
CA LYS A 326 -38.58 24.54 -18.32
C LYS A 326 -37.59 24.85 -19.44
N SER A 327 -37.28 23.84 -20.23
CA SER A 327 -36.59 23.95 -21.51
C SER A 327 -37.62 24.15 -22.63
N GLU A 328 -37.71 25.37 -23.17
CA GLU A 328 -38.35 25.78 -24.44
C GLU A 328 -38.00 27.28 -24.60
N GLU A 329 -37.57 27.87 -25.71
CA GLU A 329 -37.23 27.44 -27.07
C GLU A 329 -36.51 28.67 -27.71
N ILE A 330 -35.33 28.45 -28.29
CA ILE A 330 -34.86 28.88 -29.61
C ILE A 330 -35.45 30.20 -30.21
N ALA A 331 -34.56 31.14 -30.57
CA ALA A 331 -34.35 31.61 -31.95
C ALA A 331 -33.88 33.08 -32.03
N LYS A 332 -32.81 33.29 -32.81
CA LYS A 332 -32.57 34.45 -33.70
C LYS A 332 -32.52 35.83 -33.05
N ASP A 333 -31.33 36.39 -32.95
CA ASP A 333 -30.96 37.54 -33.78
C ASP A 333 -29.49 37.90 -33.57
N SER A 334 -28.64 37.42 -34.48
CA SER A 334 -27.44 38.16 -34.87
C SER A 334 -27.71 38.75 -36.25
N PRO A 335 -27.97 40.06 -36.37
CA PRO A 335 -27.59 40.81 -37.54
C PRO A 335 -26.25 41.49 -37.24
N GLY A 336 -25.23 41.11 -38.01
CA GLY A 336 -24.08 41.99 -38.18
C GLY A 336 -24.51 43.29 -38.86
N MET A 337 -23.86 44.39 -38.51
CA MET A 337 -23.20 45.28 -39.46
C MET A 337 -22.54 46.45 -38.72
N ASN A 338 -21.42 46.84 -39.31
CA ASN A 338 -20.60 48.01 -39.05
C ASN A 338 -21.37 49.34 -38.91
N ILE A 339 -20.59 50.36 -38.51
CA ILE A 339 -20.64 51.82 -38.72
C ILE A 339 -20.46 52.43 -37.32
N GLU A 340 -19.39 53.16 -37.00
CA GLU A 340 -18.61 54.13 -37.79
C GLU A 340 -17.15 54.19 -37.32
#